data_AF-A0A1F2QSB9-F1
#
_entry.id   AF-A0A1F2QSB9-F1
#
_cell.length_a   1.000
_cell.length_b   1.000
_cell.length_c   1.000
_cell.angle_alpha   90.00
_cell.angle_beta   90.00
_cell.angle_gamma   90.00
#
_symmetry.space_group_name_H-M   'P 1'
#
loop_
_entity.id
_entity.type
_entity.pdbx_description
1 polymer ?
#
loop_
_entity_poly.entity_id
_entity_poly.type
_entity_poly.pdbx_seq_one_letter_code
_entity_poly.pdbx_strand_id
1 'polypeptide(L)' 'MKIQEMREKTVADLRHHEHELAEQLFALRLQRVTGQLEKPSKVRAARRELARTLTVLREKEQQA' A
#
# COMPACT_ATOMS: atom_id res chain seq x y z
N MET A 1 -5.64 -4.28 5.46
CA MET A 1 -4.93 -5.19 6.38
C MET A 1 -4.92 -4.65 7.82
N LYS A 2 -4.85 -5.52 8.85
CA LYS A 2 -4.58 -5.11 10.24
C LYS A 2 -3.07 -4.86 10.43
N ILE A 3 -2.71 -3.91 11.29
CA ILE A 3 -1.30 -3.51 11.50
C ILE A 3 -0.46 -4.65 12.10
N GLN A 4 -1.06 -5.49 12.94
CA GLN A 4 -0.38 -6.65 13.55
C GLN A 4 0.13 -7.64 12.49
N GLU A 5 -0.71 -8.00 11.53
CA GLU A 5 -0.34 -8.90 10.42
C GLU A 5 0.78 -8.31 9.54
N MET A 6 0.87 -6.99 9.41
CA MET A 6 1.96 -6.32 8.68
C MET A 6 3.29 -6.41 9.44
N ARG A 7 3.27 -6.41 10.78
CA ARG A 7 4.48 -6.51 11.60
C ARG A 7 5.05 -7.94 11.63
N GLU A 8 4.21 -8.95 11.49
CA GLU A 8 4.61 -10.36 11.41
C GLU A 8 5.29 -10.71 10.08
N LYS A 9 4.99 -9.97 9.01
CA LYS A 9 5.64 -10.14 7.69
C LYS A 9 7.12 -9.79 7.71
N THR A 10 7.86 -10.40 6.79
CA THR A 10 9.28 -10.08 6.57
C THR A 10 9.43 -8.74 5.84
N VAL A 11 10.62 -8.13 5.92
CA VAL A 11 10.91 -6.88 5.19
C VAL A 11 10.77 -7.09 3.67
N ALA A 12 11.16 -8.25 3.16
CA ALA A 12 11.02 -8.58 1.74
C ALA A 12 9.54 -8.65 1.31
N ASP A 13 8.68 -9.29 2.10
CA ASP A 13 7.24 -9.37 1.83
C ASP A 13 6.59 -7.98 1.87
N LEU A 14 7.03 -7.12 2.79
CA LEU A 14 6.53 -5.75 2.89
C LEU A 14 6.93 -4.91 1.69
N ARG A 15 8.15 -5.06 1.16
CA ARG A 15 8.57 -4.39 -0.08
C ARG A 15 7.81 -4.90 -1.30
N HIS A 16 7.54 -6.20 -1.38
CA HIS A 16 6.71 -6.75 -2.45
C HIS A 16 5.29 -6.15 -2.39
N HIS A 17 4.69 -6.15 -1.20
CA HIS A 17 3.36 -5.59 -0.97
C HIS A 17 3.30 -4.08 -1.26
N GLU A 18 4.37 -3.34 -0.96
CA GLU A 18 4.50 -1.93 -1.34
C GLU A 18 4.43 -1.75 -2.86
N HIS A 19 5.17 -2.56 -3.62
CA HIS A 19 5.22 -2.49 -5.07
C HIS A 19 3.86 -2.78 -5.70
N GLU A 20 3.18 -3.84 -5.23
CA GLU A 20 1.83 -4.18 -5.69
C GLU A 20 0.83 -3.04 -5.43
N LEU A 21 0.88 -2.42 -4.25
CA LEU A 21 0.01 -1.29 -3.91
C LEU A 21 0.31 -0.06 -4.77
N ALA A 22 1.57 0.17 -5.12
CA ALA A 22 1.98 1.26 -6.00
C ALA A 22 1.42 1.07 -7.42
N GLU A 23 1.51 -0.14 -7.98
CA GLU A 23 0.93 -0.49 -9.28
C GLU A 23 -0.60 -0.37 -9.28
N GLN A 24 -1.26 -0.86 -8.23
CA GLN A 24 -2.71 -0.71 -8.07
C GLN A 24 -3.12 0.77 -8.00
N LEU A 25 -2.36 1.60 -7.28
CA LEU A 25 -2.60 3.04 -7.22
C LEU A 25 -2.40 3.70 -8.59
N PHE A 26 -1.43 3.25 -9.38
CA PHE A 26 -1.23 3.74 -10.75
C PHE A 26 -2.43 3.39 -11.64
N ALA A 27 -2.87 2.14 -11.63
CA ALA A 27 -4.06 1.70 -12.37
C ALA A 27 -5.32 2.48 -11.96
N LEU A 28 -5.53 2.68 -10.66
CA LEU A 28 -6.65 3.47 -10.14
C LEU A 28 -6.57 4.95 -10.51
N ARG A 29 -5.35 5.53 -10.58
CA ARG A 29 -5.15 6.91 -11.07
C ARG A 29 -5.45 7.00 -12.55
N LEU A 30 -5.05 6.00 -13.34
CA LEU A 30 -5.37 5.95 -14.76
C LEU A 30 -6.89 5.86 -14.98
N GLN A 31 -7.58 4.96 -14.25
CA GLN A 31 -9.05 4.86 -14.26
C GLN A 31 -9.74 6.17 -13.87
N ARG A 32 -9.14 6.94 -12.94
CA ARG A 32 -9.63 8.27 -12.56
C ARG A 32 -9.54 9.26 -13.71
N VAL A 33 -8.42 9.25 -14.43
CA VAL A 33 -8.20 10.15 -15.58
C VAL A 33 -9.10 9.78 -16.75
N THR A 34 -9.32 8.48 -17.01
CA THR A 34 -10.23 8.01 -18.07
C THR A 34 -11.71 8.16 -17.73
N GLY A 35 -12.05 8.62 -16.52
CA GLY A 35 -13.43 8.81 -16.07
C GLY A 35 -14.18 7.51 -15.74
N GLN A 36 -13.50 6.36 -15.73
CA GLN A 36 -14.08 5.04 -15.46
C GLN A 36 -13.92 4.60 -14.00
N LEU A 37 -13.56 5.52 -13.10
CA LEU A 37 -13.34 5.18 -11.70
C LEU A 37 -14.66 4.95 -10.95
N GLU A 38 -15.08 3.69 -10.88
CA GLU A 38 -16.32 3.31 -10.20
C GLU A 38 -16.29 3.61 -8.68
N LYS A 39 -15.13 3.46 -8.04
CA LYS A 39 -15.02 3.51 -6.56
C LYS A 39 -13.84 4.38 -6.10
N PRO A 40 -14.04 5.70 -5.93
CA PRO A 40 -13.01 6.61 -5.39
C PRO A 40 -12.52 6.25 -3.98
N SER A 41 -13.31 5.49 -3.22
CA SER A 41 -12.92 4.96 -1.90
C SER A 41 -11.74 4.00 -1.98
N LYS A 42 -11.60 3.20 -3.06
CA LYS A 42 -10.49 2.27 -3.25
C LYS A 42 -9.14 3.00 -3.33
N VAL A 43 -9.10 4.15 -4.00
CA VAL A 43 -7.91 5.00 -4.09
C VAL A 43 -7.45 5.43 -2.69
N ARG A 44 -8.39 5.89 -1.87
CA ARG A 44 -8.09 6.31 -0.48
C ARG A 44 -7.65 5.13 0.38
N ALA A 45 -8.27 3.96 0.22
CA ALA A 45 -7.89 2.75 0.95
C ALA A 45 -6.47 2.30 0.60
N ALA A 46 -6.16 2.13 -0.69
CA ALA A 46 -4.84 1.72 -1.17
C ALA A 46 -3.75 2.71 -0.73
N ARG A 47 -4.03 4.02 -0.77
CA ARG A 47 -3.07 5.05 -0.32
C ARG A 47 -2.78 4.97 1.18
N ARG A 48 -3.79 4.67 2.01
CA ARG A 48 -3.60 4.47 3.45
C ARG A 48 -2.86 3.17 3.75
N GLU A 49 -3.13 2.13 2.97
CA GLU A 49 -2.47 0.83 3.13
C GLU A 49 -0.99 0.93 2.78
N LEU A 50 -0.65 1.59 1.67
CA LEU A 50 0.73 1.88 1.29
C LEU A 50 1.47 2.67 2.39
N ALA A 51 0.83 3.71 2.92
CA ALA A 51 1.41 4.49 4.01
C ALA A 51 1.71 3.64 5.25
N ARG A 52 0.80 2.72 5.62
CA ARG A 52 1.01 1.80 6.75
C ARG A 52 2.16 0.84 6.49
N THR A 53 2.26 0.27 5.29
CA THR A 53 3.38 -0.60 4.89
C THR A 53 4.71 0.12 5.02
N LEU A 54 4.80 1.35 4.50
CA LEU A 54 6.00 2.19 4.61
C LEU A 54 6.36 2.51 6.07
N THR A 55 5.37 2.81 6.92
CA THR A 55 5.61 3.03 8.34
C THR A 55 6.18 1.79 9.02
N VAL A 56 5.61 0.61 8.80
CA VAL A 56 6.13 -0.65 9.38
C VAL A 56 7.51 -0.98 8.84
N LEU A 57 7.77 -0.73 7.56
CA LEU A 57 9.09 -0.92 6.96
C LEU A 57 10.13 -0.02 7.65
N ARG A 58 9.77 1.24 7.90
CA ARG A 58 10.62 2.19 8.63
C ARG A 58 10.82 1.81 10.09
N GLU A 59 9.77 1.34 10.77
CA GLU A 59 9.87 0.81 12.15
C GLU A 59 10.87 -0.35 12.20
N LYS A 60 10.82 -1.28 11.24
CA LYS A 60 11.77 -2.40 11.16
C LYS A 60 13.20 -1.97 10.84
N GLU A 61 13.39 -0.98 9.96
CA GLU A 61 14.72 -0.41 9.67
C GLU A 61 15.35 0.28 10.89
N GLN A 62 14.54 0.87 11.78
CA GLN A 62 15.04 1.52 13.00
C GLN A 62 15.29 0.54 14.16
N GLN A 63 14.72 -0.66 14.09
CA GLN A 63 14.91 -1.72 15.08
C GLN A 63 16.12 -2.63 14.77
N ALA A 64 16.60 -2.60 13.52
CA ALA A 64 17.84 -3.24 13.08
C ALA A 64 19.07 -2.39 13.45
#